data_AF-A0A6B3N5D3-F1
#
_entry.id   AF-A0A6B3N5D3-F1
#
_cell.length_a   1.000
_cell.length_b   1.000
_cell.length_c   1.000
_cell.angle_alpha   90.00
_cell.angle_beta   90.00
_cell.angle_gamma   90.00
#
_symmetry.space_group_name_H-M   'P 1'
#
loop_
_entity.id
_entity.type
_entity.pdbx_description
1 polymer ?
#
loop_
_entity_poly.entity_id
_entity_poly.type
_entity_poly.pdbx_seq_one_letter_code
_entity_poly.pdbx_strand_id
1 'polypeptide(L)'
;MLSKHISNQLKLLGLIILSLFLSLLLVLVSGFSGKSQEDDIVLGMSAAFTGASRSLGIELYRGSMAYIEDINPQGGINGKQIVIQAYDDGYNPTRAIKNTINLIENDDVFLLFDTGIDYTTNLINSQVVPSYNDTSLAAVSDYRALMDQYNPMPPKNFSSAEYKPLRYSFVSLEGFLNAKLLVVILQMMGDKVDKARLRQAVEKVKNLDLGMGASHI
;
A
#
# COMPACT_ATOMS: atom_id res chain seq x y z
N MET A 1 39.87 -59.36 8.24
CA MET A 1 39.62 -58.30 9.24
C MET A 1 39.86 -56.89 8.68
N LEU A 2 40.94 -56.65 7.90
CA LEU A 2 41.25 -55.34 7.28
C LEU A 2 40.12 -54.77 6.39
N SER A 3 39.44 -55.59 5.58
CA SER A 3 38.41 -55.13 4.64
C SER A 3 37.20 -54.45 5.31
N LYS A 4 36.74 -54.97 6.46
CA LYS A 4 35.65 -54.34 7.23
C LYS A 4 36.07 -53.01 7.85
N HIS A 5 37.32 -52.92 8.29
CA HIS A 5 37.86 -51.68 8.86
C HIS A 5 37.93 -50.58 7.80
N ILE A 6 38.43 -50.90 6.60
CA ILE A 6 38.49 -49.98 5.45
C ILE A 6 37.08 -49.55 5.00
N SER A 7 36.12 -50.48 4.95
CA SER A 7 34.72 -50.17 4.61
C SER A 7 34.07 -49.20 5.60
N ASN A 8 34.34 -49.35 6.90
CA ASN A 8 33.81 -48.46 7.92
C ASN A 8 34.43 -47.05 7.85
N GLN A 9 35.73 -46.95 7.52
CA GLN A 9 36.41 -45.67 7.32
C GLN A 9 35.87 -44.92 6.09
N LEU A 10 35.59 -45.61 4.99
CA LEU A 10 34.98 -45.04 3.79
C LEU A 10 33.55 -44.50 4.05
N LYS A 11 32.74 -45.24 4.84
CA LYS A 11 31.40 -44.77 5.25
C LYS A 11 31.47 -43.54 6.14
N LEU A 12 32.41 -43.51 7.07
CA LEU A 12 32.62 -42.36 7.97
C LEU A 12 33.07 -41.12 7.19
N LEU A 13 33.97 -41.28 6.22
CA LEU A 13 34.42 -40.18 5.35
C LEU A 13 33.27 -39.64 4.49
N GLY A 14 32.41 -40.52 3.96
CA GLY A 14 31.21 -40.13 3.22
C GLY A 14 30.20 -39.32 4.05
N LEU A 15 29.98 -39.70 5.32
CA LEU A 15 29.12 -38.97 6.25
C LEU A 15 29.67 -37.58 6.59
N ILE A 16 30.99 -37.45 6.75
CA ILE A 16 31.64 -36.17 7.03
C ILE A 16 31.51 -35.23 5.82
N ILE A 17 31.80 -35.73 4.61
CA ILE A 17 31.65 -34.94 3.37
C ILE A 17 30.20 -34.50 3.19
N LEU A 18 29.23 -35.40 3.42
CA LEU A 18 27.81 -35.06 3.34
C LEU A 18 27.41 -33.99 4.38
N SER A 19 27.91 -34.07 5.61
CA SER A 19 27.64 -33.06 6.64
C SER A 19 28.26 -31.70 6.30
N LEU A 20 29.47 -31.68 5.73
CA LEU A 20 30.14 -30.46 5.29
C LEU A 20 29.38 -29.83 4.12
N PHE A 21 28.93 -30.64 3.17
CA PHE A 21 28.11 -30.18 2.04
C PHE A 21 26.76 -29.62 2.51
N LEU A 22 26.10 -30.27 3.48
CA LEU A 22 24.83 -29.81 4.05
C LEU A 22 25.00 -28.51 4.85
N SER A 23 26.11 -28.37 5.59
CA SER A 23 26.42 -27.14 6.33
C SER A 23 26.74 -25.97 5.40
N LEU A 24 27.43 -26.22 4.28
CA LEU A 24 27.69 -25.21 3.25
C LEU A 24 26.40 -24.79 2.54
N LEU A 25 25.49 -25.73 2.27
CA LEU A 25 24.16 -25.44 1.72
C LEU A 25 23.34 -24.58 2.69
N LEU A 26 23.40 -24.85 4.00
CA LEU A 26 22.70 -24.07 5.02
C LEU A 26 23.24 -22.63 5.12
N VAL A 27 24.56 -22.43 4.99
CA VAL A 27 25.19 -21.10 4.94
C VAL A 27 24.80 -20.34 3.66
N LEU A 28 24.66 -21.02 2.52
CA LEU A 28 24.20 -20.41 1.26
C LEU A 28 22.71 -20.03 1.31
N VAL A 29 21.86 -20.83 1.98
CA VAL A 29 20.44 -20.48 2.23
C VAL A 29 20.31 -19.33 3.22
N SER A 30 21.21 -19.24 4.21
CA SER A 30 21.24 -18.14 5.19
C SER A 30 21.89 -16.86 4.65
N GLY A 31 22.64 -16.96 3.54
CA GLY A 31 23.38 -15.86 2.91
C GLY A 31 22.57 -15.02 1.92
N PHE A 32 21.29 -15.32 1.73
CA PHE A 32 20.36 -14.55 0.90
C PHE A 32 19.35 -13.75 1.75
N SER A 33 19.81 -13.09 2.81
CA SER A 33 19.15 -11.86 3.25
C SER A 33 19.62 -10.74 2.32
N GLY A 34 18.84 -10.50 1.26
CA GLY A 34 19.00 -9.35 0.40
C GLY A 34 19.12 -8.07 1.23
N LYS A 35 20.07 -7.23 0.83
CA LYS A 35 20.22 -5.79 1.08
C LYS A 35 19.26 -5.16 2.10
N SER A 36 19.83 -4.57 3.16
CA SER A 36 19.44 -3.28 3.76
C SER A 36 18.08 -2.75 3.29
N GLN A 37 17.01 -3.12 4.01
CA GLN A 37 15.66 -2.63 3.80
C GLN A 37 15.64 -1.12 4.07
N GLU A 38 15.64 -0.36 2.99
CA GLU A 38 15.43 1.07 2.92
C GLU A 38 13.97 1.34 3.37
N ASP A 39 13.71 2.34 4.23
CA ASP A 39 12.41 2.59 4.91
C ASP A 39 11.16 2.44 4.01
N ASP A 40 10.05 1.98 4.60
CA ASP A 40 8.75 1.85 3.91
C ASP A 40 8.26 3.18 3.32
N ILE A 41 7.38 3.10 2.32
CA ILE A 41 6.74 4.27 1.72
C ILE A 41 5.56 4.67 2.60
N VAL A 42 5.81 5.58 3.55
CA VAL A 42 4.79 6.05 4.49
C VAL A 42 3.96 7.18 3.89
N LEU A 43 2.65 6.98 3.77
CA LEU A 43 1.67 7.96 3.33
C LEU A 43 0.97 8.56 4.54
N GLY A 44 0.94 9.88 4.66
CA GLY A 44 0.26 10.57 5.74
C GLY A 44 -1.19 10.89 5.41
N MET A 45 -2.14 10.51 6.26
CA MET A 45 -3.57 10.80 6.09
C MET A 45 -4.11 11.54 7.31
N SER A 46 -4.69 12.71 7.11
CA SER A 46 -5.58 13.34 8.09
C SER A 46 -7.00 13.28 7.53
N ALA A 47 -7.87 12.55 8.22
CA ALA A 47 -9.24 12.39 7.80
C ALA A 47 -10.20 12.29 9.00
N ALA A 48 -11.49 12.48 8.71
CA ALA A 48 -12.53 12.29 9.69
C ALA A 48 -12.75 10.80 9.95
N PHE A 49 -12.19 10.29 11.05
CA PHE A 49 -12.49 8.95 11.56
C PHE A 49 -13.51 9.00 12.70
N THR A 50 -13.71 10.16 13.31
CA THR A 50 -14.77 10.45 14.28
C THR A 50 -15.68 11.60 13.81
N GLY A 51 -16.74 11.88 14.58
CA GLY A 51 -17.68 12.96 14.28
C GLY A 51 -18.70 12.62 13.18
N ALA A 52 -19.48 13.62 12.74
CA ALA A 52 -20.60 13.43 11.80
C ALA A 52 -20.14 12.98 10.40
N SER A 53 -18.94 13.37 9.99
CA SER A 53 -18.36 13.05 8.68
C SER A 53 -17.49 11.79 8.68
N ARG A 54 -17.49 10.99 9.76
CA ARG A 54 -16.60 9.83 9.93
C ARG A 54 -16.67 8.80 8.79
N SER A 55 -17.86 8.65 8.20
CA SER A 55 -18.07 7.71 7.10
C SER A 55 -17.18 8.04 5.91
N LEU A 56 -16.91 9.32 5.66
CA LEU A 56 -16.06 9.76 4.54
C LEU A 56 -14.62 9.29 4.76
N GLY A 57 -14.00 9.60 5.90
CA GLY A 57 -12.61 9.22 6.16
C GLY A 57 -12.43 7.70 6.28
N ILE A 58 -13.39 7.01 6.90
CA ILE A 58 -13.35 5.55 7.01
C ILE A 58 -13.45 4.89 5.63
N GLU A 59 -14.41 5.28 4.81
CA GLU A 59 -14.60 4.66 3.49
C GLU A 59 -13.44 4.98 2.54
N LEU A 60 -12.90 6.21 2.60
CA LEU A 60 -11.75 6.61 1.80
C LEU A 60 -10.52 5.75 2.15
N TYR A 61 -10.21 5.64 3.45
CA TYR A 61 -9.13 4.79 3.95
C TYR A 61 -9.30 3.33 3.49
N ARG A 62 -10.51 2.77 3.64
CA ARG A 62 -10.79 1.37 3.28
C ARG A 62 -10.60 1.12 1.79
N GLY A 63 -11.06 2.05 0.96
CA GLY A 63 -10.84 2.02 -0.48
C GLY A 63 -9.37 1.95 -0.85
N SER A 64 -8.58 2.88 -0.28
CA SER A 64 -7.14 2.95 -0.52
C SER A 64 -6.42 1.68 -0.05
N MET A 65 -6.79 1.17 1.12
CA MET A 65 -6.22 -0.07 1.67
C MET A 65 -6.55 -1.30 0.82
N ALA A 66 -7.72 -1.38 0.18
CA ALA A 66 -8.07 -2.54 -0.63
C ALA A 66 -7.08 -2.76 -1.79
N TYR A 67 -6.54 -1.68 -2.36
CA TYR A 67 -5.48 -1.79 -3.38
C TYR A 67 -4.10 -2.00 -2.75
N ILE A 68 -3.78 -1.30 -1.66
CA ILE A 68 -2.47 -1.43 -0.99
C ILE A 68 -2.25 -2.84 -0.44
N GLU A 69 -3.27 -3.49 0.12
CA GLU A 69 -3.22 -4.87 0.63
C GLU A 69 -3.07 -5.91 -0.49
N ASP A 70 -3.40 -5.56 -1.73
CA ASP A 70 -3.09 -6.38 -2.90
C ASP A 70 -1.63 -6.22 -3.33
N ILE A 71 -1.12 -4.98 -3.37
CA ILE A 71 0.22 -4.66 -3.89
C ILE A 71 1.34 -5.06 -2.93
N ASN A 72 1.15 -4.85 -1.63
CA ASN A 72 2.18 -5.09 -0.61
C ASN A 72 2.69 -6.55 -0.59
N PRO A 73 1.82 -7.58 -0.56
CA PRO A 73 2.24 -8.98 -0.65
C PRO A 73 2.97 -9.36 -1.95
N GLN A 74 2.78 -8.59 -3.04
CA GLN A 74 3.47 -8.80 -4.32
C GLN A 74 4.90 -8.23 -4.34
N GLY A 75 5.41 -7.79 -3.17
CA GLY A 75 6.74 -7.19 -3.02
C GLY A 75 6.71 -5.67 -2.91
N GLY A 76 5.53 -5.06 -2.83
CA GLY A 76 5.36 -3.61 -2.72
C GLY A 76 5.97 -2.87 -3.92
N ILE A 77 6.59 -1.71 -3.67
CA ILE A 77 7.29 -0.95 -4.70
C ILE A 77 8.79 -1.05 -4.46
N ASN A 78 9.50 -1.72 -5.37
CA ASN A 78 10.95 -1.96 -5.26
C ASN A 78 11.34 -2.61 -3.92
N GLY A 79 10.50 -3.48 -3.37
CA GLY A 79 10.71 -4.14 -2.07
C GLY A 79 10.24 -3.34 -0.86
N LYS A 80 9.77 -2.09 -1.04
CA LYS A 80 9.23 -1.24 0.03
C LYS A 80 7.73 -1.44 0.18
N GLN A 81 7.25 -1.58 1.41
CA GLN A 81 5.82 -1.64 1.68
C GLN A 81 5.23 -0.23 1.63
N ILE A 82 3.97 -0.12 1.20
CA ILE A 82 3.20 1.11 1.30
C ILE A 82 2.41 1.07 2.60
N VAL A 83 2.56 2.09 3.44
CA VAL A 83 1.91 2.17 4.76
C VAL A 83 1.15 3.49 4.85
N ILE A 84 -0.11 3.46 5.33
CA ILE A 84 -0.85 4.69 5.63
C ILE A 84 -0.74 5.00 7.13
N GLN A 85 -0.06 6.10 7.47
CA GLN A 85 -0.06 6.71 8.79
C GLN A 85 -1.25 7.67 8.90
N ALA A 86 -2.29 7.27 9.62
CA ALA A 86 -3.56 8.00 9.68
C ALA A 86 -3.78 8.70 11.04
N TYR A 87 -4.24 9.95 11.00
CA TYR A 87 -4.72 10.71 12.15
C TYR A 87 -6.19 11.14 11.98
N ASP A 88 -6.92 11.13 13.09
CA ASP A 88 -8.28 11.64 13.16
C ASP A 88 -8.31 13.16 13.33
N ASP A 89 -8.88 13.86 12.36
CA ASP A 89 -9.23 15.28 12.51
C ASP A 89 -10.69 15.49 12.88
N GLY A 90 -11.51 14.43 12.87
CA GLY A 90 -12.96 14.45 13.05
C GLY A 90 -13.65 15.62 12.37
N TYR A 91 -13.23 15.92 11.15
CA TYR A 91 -13.74 17.01 10.30
C TYR A 91 -13.55 18.41 10.89
N ASN A 92 -12.49 18.60 11.68
CA ASN A 92 -12.12 19.89 12.26
C ASN A 92 -10.86 20.46 11.57
N PRO A 93 -10.93 21.65 10.94
CA PRO A 93 -9.82 22.20 10.17
C PRO A 93 -8.58 22.49 11.02
N THR A 94 -8.75 22.94 12.26
CA THR A 94 -7.62 23.20 13.16
C THR A 94 -6.89 21.92 13.54
N ARG A 95 -7.61 20.80 13.75
CA ARG A 95 -6.98 19.49 13.95
C ARG A 95 -6.31 18.99 12.68
N ALA A 96 -6.95 19.14 11.51
CA ALA A 96 -6.36 18.75 10.23
C ALA A 96 -5.01 19.44 9.97
N ILE A 97 -4.92 20.76 10.25
CA ILE A 97 -3.66 21.52 10.15
C ILE A 97 -2.60 20.95 11.10
N LYS A 98 -2.95 20.71 12.37
CA LYS A 98 -2.01 20.14 13.37
C LYS A 98 -1.52 18.75 12.97
N ASN A 99 -2.43 17.88 12.53
CA ASN A 99 -2.10 16.54 12.05
C ASN A 99 -1.16 16.64 10.84
N THR A 100 -1.44 17.55 9.91
CA THR A 100 -0.61 17.78 8.71
C THR A 100 0.81 18.21 9.08
N ILE A 101 0.95 19.16 10.01
CA ILE A 101 2.26 19.59 10.51
C ILE A 101 2.99 18.41 11.16
N ASN A 102 2.31 17.63 12.01
CA ASN A 102 2.93 16.46 12.65
C ASN A 102 3.40 15.40 11.64
N LEU A 103 2.57 15.11 10.64
CA LEU A 103 2.89 14.16 9.57
C LEU A 103 4.16 14.57 8.80
N ILE A 104 4.32 15.87 8.54
CA ILE A 104 5.47 16.41 7.81
C ILE A 104 6.71 16.49 8.71
N GLU A 105 6.58 17.10 9.89
CA GLU A 105 7.72 17.49 10.72
C GLU A 105 8.23 16.36 11.62
N ASN A 106 7.33 15.50 12.12
CA ASN A 106 7.67 14.47 13.10
C ASN A 106 7.66 13.06 12.53
N ASP A 107 6.67 12.74 11.68
CA ASP A 107 6.55 11.39 11.10
C ASP A 107 7.31 11.22 9.78
N ASP A 108 7.86 12.31 9.21
CA ASP A 108 8.57 12.38 7.92
C ASP A 108 7.90 11.55 6.80
N VAL A 109 6.57 11.67 6.67
CA VAL A 109 5.85 10.90 5.66
C VAL A 109 6.34 11.22 4.24
N PHE A 110 6.34 10.22 3.36
CA PHE A 110 6.72 10.35 1.96
C PHE A 110 5.82 11.34 1.21
N LEU A 111 4.51 11.22 1.41
CA LEU A 111 3.49 12.05 0.77
C LEU A 111 2.28 12.20 1.72
N LEU A 112 1.65 13.36 1.73
CA LEU A 112 0.29 13.49 2.24
C LEU A 112 -0.69 12.92 1.22
N PHE A 113 -1.54 12.01 1.66
CA PHE A 113 -2.43 11.22 0.82
C PHE A 113 -3.84 11.30 1.40
N ASP A 114 -4.82 11.59 0.53
CA ASP A 114 -6.24 11.66 0.90
C ASP A 114 -6.55 12.61 2.09
N THR A 115 -5.80 13.72 2.21
CA THR A 115 -5.98 14.69 3.30
C THR A 115 -7.13 15.65 3.02
N GLY A 116 -8.07 15.77 3.96
CA GLY A 116 -9.18 16.72 3.86
C GLY A 116 -8.76 18.14 4.26
N ILE A 117 -8.55 19.02 3.27
CA ILE A 117 -8.47 20.48 3.48
C ILE A 117 -9.58 21.12 2.64
N ASP A 118 -10.36 22.02 3.24
CA ASP A 118 -11.36 22.80 2.51
C ASP A 118 -10.70 23.92 1.69
N TYR A 119 -10.36 23.60 0.43
CA TYR A 119 -9.97 24.58 -0.60
C TYR A 119 -11.16 25.02 -1.46
N THR A 120 -12.38 24.57 -1.14
CA THR A 120 -13.52 24.58 -2.09
C THR A 120 -14.55 25.67 -1.83
N THR A 121 -14.25 26.62 -0.95
CA THR A 121 -15.13 27.77 -0.74
C THR A 121 -15.33 28.51 -2.08
N ASN A 122 -16.53 28.42 -2.65
CA ASN A 122 -16.94 28.95 -3.96
C ASN A 122 -16.38 28.25 -5.22
N LEU A 123 -15.83 27.03 -5.11
CA LEU A 123 -15.50 26.19 -6.25
C LEU A 123 -16.60 25.13 -6.46
N ILE A 124 -17.30 25.17 -7.60
CA ILE A 124 -18.15 24.06 -8.02
C ILE A 124 -17.28 23.11 -8.84
N ASN A 125 -16.82 22.03 -8.22
CA ASN A 125 -16.24 20.88 -8.92
C ASN A 125 -17.34 19.85 -9.16
N SER A 126 -17.71 19.61 -10.43
CA SER A 126 -18.56 18.48 -10.77
C SER A 126 -17.67 17.25 -10.96
N GLN A 127 -17.42 16.51 -9.88
CA GLN A 127 -16.72 15.23 -9.94
C GLN A 127 -17.71 14.16 -10.40
N VAL A 128 -17.48 13.61 -11.59
CA VAL A 128 -18.20 12.41 -12.04
C VAL A 128 -17.31 11.22 -11.70
N VAL A 129 -17.61 10.56 -10.58
CA VAL A 129 -17.08 9.23 -10.29
C VAL A 129 -18.03 8.23 -10.96
N PRO A 130 -17.55 7.33 -11.83
CA PRO A 130 -18.43 6.32 -12.43
C PRO A 130 -19.05 5.45 -11.34
N SER A 131 -20.18 4.83 -11.69
CA SER A 131 -20.88 3.98 -10.74
C SER A 131 -19.98 2.84 -10.28
N TYR A 132 -19.85 2.64 -8.98
CA TYR A 132 -19.21 1.45 -8.41
C TYR A 132 -19.98 0.15 -8.72
N ASN A 133 -21.12 0.24 -9.41
CA ASN A 133 -21.87 -0.90 -9.95
C ASN A 133 -21.59 -1.16 -11.44
N ASP A 134 -20.88 -0.27 -12.13
CA ASP A 134 -20.54 -0.46 -13.53
C ASP A 134 -19.31 -1.36 -13.67
N THR A 135 -19.53 -2.67 -13.55
CA THR A 135 -18.47 -3.68 -13.69
C THR A 135 -18.00 -3.88 -15.13
N SER A 136 -18.52 -3.13 -16.10
CA SER A 136 -17.93 -3.09 -17.44
C SER A 136 -16.59 -2.33 -17.45
N LEU A 137 -16.39 -1.45 -16.46
CA LEU A 137 -15.12 -0.79 -16.21
C LEU A 137 -14.20 -1.72 -15.42
N ALA A 138 -13.02 -2.01 -15.97
CA ALA A 138 -12.04 -2.90 -15.34
C ALA A 138 -11.65 -2.41 -13.93
N ALA A 139 -11.49 -1.10 -13.74
CA ALA A 139 -11.16 -0.53 -12.43
C ALA A 139 -12.25 -0.80 -11.38
N VAL A 140 -13.52 -0.74 -11.77
CA VAL A 140 -14.65 -1.04 -10.87
C VAL A 140 -14.73 -2.53 -10.57
N SER A 141 -14.46 -3.38 -11.56
CA SER A 141 -14.37 -4.83 -11.35
C SER A 141 -13.25 -5.18 -10.35
N ASP A 142 -12.04 -4.64 -10.54
CA ASP A 142 -10.90 -4.82 -9.64
C ASP A 142 -11.25 -4.33 -8.23
N TYR A 143 -11.76 -3.11 -8.12
CA TYR A 143 -12.16 -2.50 -6.85
C TYR A 143 -13.10 -3.41 -6.06
N ARG A 144 -14.15 -3.93 -6.69
CA ARG A 144 -15.12 -4.79 -6.02
C ARG A 144 -14.51 -6.11 -5.58
N ALA A 145 -13.67 -6.72 -6.43
CA ALA A 145 -12.99 -7.97 -6.12
C ALA A 145 -12.07 -7.81 -4.90
N LEU A 146 -11.26 -6.74 -4.87
CA LEU A 146 -10.33 -6.48 -3.77
C LEU A 146 -11.05 -6.03 -2.49
N MET A 147 -12.12 -5.24 -2.59
CA MET A 147 -12.96 -4.94 -1.43
C MET A 147 -13.62 -6.19 -0.83
N ASP A 148 -14.08 -7.13 -1.67
CA ASP A 148 -14.65 -8.40 -1.19
C ASP A 148 -13.58 -9.34 -0.60
N GLN A 149 -12.38 -9.36 -1.19
CA GLN A 149 -11.27 -10.21 -0.75
C GLN A 149 -10.67 -9.73 0.58
N TYR A 150 -10.35 -8.45 0.67
CA TYR A 150 -9.61 -7.88 1.80
C TYR A 150 -10.54 -7.32 2.88
N ASN A 151 -11.69 -6.76 2.48
CA ASN A 151 -12.62 -6.03 3.34
C ASN A 151 -11.90 -5.20 4.43
N PRO A 152 -11.07 -4.22 4.02
CA PRO A 152 -10.22 -3.51 4.98
C PRO A 152 -11.05 -2.84 6.05
N MET A 153 -10.50 -2.72 7.25
CA MET A 153 -11.13 -2.04 8.38
C MET A 153 -10.30 -0.80 8.73
N PRO A 154 -10.94 0.29 9.21
CA PRO A 154 -10.18 1.44 9.69
C PRO A 154 -9.23 1.02 10.83
N PRO A 155 -8.15 1.78 11.09
CA PRO A 155 -7.24 1.51 12.19
C PRO A 155 -7.99 1.26 13.51
N LYS A 156 -7.50 0.34 14.34
CA LYS A 156 -8.23 -0.13 15.54
C LYS A 156 -8.59 1.00 16.51
N ASN A 157 -7.74 2.01 16.63
CA ASN A 157 -7.96 3.22 17.41
C ASN A 157 -9.10 4.12 16.88
N PHE A 158 -9.54 3.89 15.65
CA PHE A 158 -10.60 4.61 14.97
C PHE A 158 -11.86 3.76 14.73
N SER A 159 -11.78 2.46 14.93
CA SER A 159 -12.92 1.54 14.84
C SER A 159 -13.92 1.81 15.96
N SER A 160 -15.17 2.14 15.62
CA SER A 160 -16.27 2.32 16.58
C SER A 160 -17.47 1.46 16.21
N ALA A 161 -18.23 0.99 17.21
CA ALA A 161 -19.48 0.27 16.99
C ALA A 161 -20.56 1.14 16.30
N GLU A 162 -20.37 2.45 16.29
CA GLU A 162 -21.32 3.42 15.76
C GLU A 162 -21.32 3.52 14.22
N TYR A 163 -20.24 3.11 13.56
CA TYR A 163 -20.18 3.08 12.10
C TYR A 163 -19.93 1.66 11.60
N LYS A 164 -20.82 1.17 10.75
CA LYS A 164 -20.65 -0.08 10.04
C LYS A 164 -20.13 0.23 8.64
N PRO A 165 -18.90 -0.18 8.30
CA PRO A 165 -18.36 0.09 6.99
C PRO A 165 -19.21 -0.53 5.88
N LEU A 166 -19.33 0.18 4.76
CA LEU A 166 -20.15 -0.26 3.63
C LEU A 166 -19.44 -1.37 2.84
N ARG A 167 -20.20 -2.20 2.13
CA ARG A 167 -19.57 -3.17 1.23
C ARG A 167 -18.82 -2.45 0.10
N TYR A 168 -19.50 -1.50 -0.54
CA TYR A 168 -18.94 -0.60 -1.54
C TYR A 168 -19.51 0.81 -1.36
N SER A 169 -18.79 1.82 -1.82
CA SER A 169 -19.23 3.21 -1.81
C SER A 169 -18.47 4.03 -2.85
N PHE A 170 -19.02 5.18 -3.26
CA PHE A 170 -18.27 6.11 -4.14
C PHE A 170 -16.96 6.57 -3.49
N VAL A 171 -16.97 6.77 -2.17
CA VAL A 171 -15.81 7.24 -1.41
C VAL A 171 -14.72 6.16 -1.32
N SER A 172 -15.08 4.89 -1.12
CA SER A 172 -14.09 3.80 -1.18
C SER A 172 -13.62 3.50 -2.60
N LEU A 173 -14.45 3.69 -3.63
CA LEU A 173 -13.97 3.65 -5.02
C LEU A 173 -12.96 4.77 -5.30
N GLU A 174 -13.19 5.98 -4.79
CA GLU A 174 -12.25 7.10 -4.90
C GLU A 174 -10.91 6.78 -4.24
N GLY A 175 -10.91 6.31 -2.99
CA GLY A 175 -9.68 5.92 -2.30
C GLY A 175 -8.92 4.82 -3.04
N PHE A 176 -9.65 3.83 -3.57
CA PHE A 176 -9.07 2.77 -4.38
C PHE A 176 -8.37 3.31 -5.64
N LEU A 177 -9.03 4.20 -6.38
CA LEU A 177 -8.47 4.82 -7.58
C LEU A 177 -7.25 5.70 -7.25
N ASN A 178 -7.30 6.44 -6.13
CA ASN A 178 -6.16 7.25 -5.66
C ASN A 178 -4.96 6.37 -5.34
N ALA A 179 -5.16 5.25 -4.63
CA ALA A 179 -4.10 4.30 -4.32
C ALA A 179 -3.55 3.63 -5.59
N LYS A 180 -4.42 3.24 -6.53
CA LYS A 180 -4.03 2.68 -7.83
C LYS A 180 -3.16 3.65 -8.63
N LEU A 181 -3.58 4.91 -8.73
CA LEU A 181 -2.82 5.97 -9.40
C LEU A 181 -1.47 6.20 -8.72
N LEU A 182 -1.45 6.27 -7.39
CA LEU A 182 -0.22 6.46 -6.63
C LEU A 182 0.78 5.33 -6.91
N VAL A 183 0.34 4.07 -6.88
CA VAL A 183 1.19 2.91 -7.19
C VAL A 183 1.78 3.02 -8.60
N VAL A 184 0.98 3.43 -9.59
CA VAL A 184 1.49 3.67 -10.95
C VAL A 184 2.58 4.75 -10.95
N ILE A 185 2.35 5.88 -10.27
CA ILE A 185 3.34 6.96 -10.16
C ILE A 185 4.63 6.47 -9.49
N LEU A 186 4.52 5.71 -8.40
CA LEU A 186 5.67 5.16 -7.68
C LEU A 186 6.46 4.17 -8.56
N GLN A 187 5.79 3.32 -9.34
CA GLN A 187 6.43 2.43 -10.30
C GLN A 187 7.16 3.21 -11.42
N MET A 188 6.60 4.33 -11.87
CA MET A 188 7.22 5.20 -12.90
C MET A 188 8.51 5.90 -12.44
N MET A 189 8.81 5.89 -11.13
CA MET A 189 10.07 6.41 -10.59
C MET A 189 11.28 5.50 -10.89
N GLY A 190 11.05 4.25 -11.31
CA GLY A 190 12.09 3.25 -11.53
C GLY A 190 12.67 2.75 -10.21
N ASP A 191 13.95 2.36 -10.19
CA ASP A 191 14.60 1.63 -9.09
C ASP A 191 14.64 2.35 -7.73
N LYS A 192 14.36 3.66 -7.70
CA LYS A 192 14.44 4.47 -6.49
C LYS A 192 13.22 5.37 -6.33
N VAL A 193 12.51 5.15 -5.24
CA VAL A 193 11.36 5.95 -4.81
C VAL A 193 11.87 7.01 -3.83
N ASP A 194 11.92 8.28 -4.27
CA ASP A 194 12.31 9.42 -3.44
C ASP A 194 11.47 10.68 -3.75
N LYS A 195 11.34 11.58 -2.77
CA LYS A 195 10.52 12.80 -2.87
C LYS A 195 10.97 13.72 -4.03
N ALA A 196 12.26 13.71 -4.36
CA ALA A 196 12.83 14.57 -5.40
C ALA A 196 12.39 14.19 -6.82
N ARG A 197 12.09 12.90 -7.05
CA ARG A 197 11.64 12.36 -8.34
C ARG A 197 10.13 12.40 -8.54
N LEU A 198 9.35 12.66 -7.49
CA LEU A 198 7.89 12.66 -7.55
C LEU A 198 7.35 13.57 -8.65
N ARG A 199 7.83 14.81 -8.73
CA ARG A 199 7.40 15.75 -9.76
C ARG A 199 7.62 15.17 -11.17
N GLN A 200 8.81 14.64 -11.43
CA GLN A 200 9.15 14.09 -12.74
C GLN A 200 8.31 12.85 -13.06
N ALA A 201 8.02 12.00 -12.07
CA ALA A 201 7.17 10.83 -12.24
C ALA A 201 5.73 11.24 -12.59
N VAL A 202 5.17 12.22 -11.86
CA VAL A 202 3.83 12.77 -12.14
C VAL A 202 3.76 13.41 -13.53
N GLU A 203 4.78 14.16 -13.96
CA GLU A 203 4.83 14.76 -15.30
C GLU A 203 4.85 13.73 -16.45
N LYS A 204 5.26 12.48 -16.16
CA LYS A 204 5.21 11.36 -17.13
C LYS A 204 3.82 10.73 -17.23
N VAL A 205 2.93 10.96 -16.27
CA VAL A 205 1.56 10.45 -16.32
C VAL A 205 0.81 11.18 -17.43
N LYS A 206 0.74 10.56 -18.61
CA LYS A 206 0.02 11.05 -19.78
C LYS A 206 -0.78 9.91 -20.37
N ASN A 207 -2.03 10.17 -20.74
CA ASN A 207 -2.93 9.19 -21.34
C ASN A 207 -3.06 7.89 -20.50
N LEU A 208 -2.93 8.01 -19.17
CA LEU A 208 -3.06 6.88 -18.27
C LEU A 208 -4.54 6.50 -18.15
N ASP A 209 -4.84 5.26 -18.50
CA ASP A 209 -6.14 4.65 -18.22
C ASP A 209 -6.01 3.75 -16.99
N LEU A 210 -6.72 4.10 -15.91
CA LEU A 210 -6.75 3.30 -14.69
C LEU A 210 -7.69 2.07 -14.81
N GLY A 211 -8.28 1.85 -15.99
CA GLY A 211 -9.35 0.87 -16.25
C GLY A 211 -10.73 1.52 -16.27
N MET A 212 -10.80 2.80 -16.61
CA MET A 212 -11.99 3.65 -16.59
C MET A 212 -12.53 3.92 -18.01
N GLY A 213 -11.89 3.39 -19.04
CA GLY A 213 -12.36 3.51 -20.43
C GLY A 213 -12.07 4.87 -21.07
N ALA A 214 -11.20 5.68 -20.47
CA ALA A 214 -10.85 7.00 -20.97
C ALA A 214 -9.95 6.99 -22.22
N SER A 215 -9.41 5.83 -22.59
CA SER A 215 -8.50 5.65 -23.74
C SER A 215 -9.20 5.69 -25.12
N HIS A 216 -10.51 6.01 -25.16
CA HIS A 216 -11.32 6.11 -26.39
C HIS A 216 -12.03 7.46 -26.56
N ILE A 217 -11.67 8.50 -25.80
CA ILE A 217 -12.26 9.84 -25.88
C ILE A 217 -11.26 10.84 -26.47
#